data_AF-A0A2E3AWF8-F1
#
_entry.id   AF-A0A2E3AWF8-F1
#
_cell.length_a   1.000
_cell.length_b   1.000
_cell.length_c   1.000
_cell.angle_alpha   90.00
_cell.angle_beta   90.00
_cell.angle_gamma   90.00
#
_symmetry.space_group_name_H-M   'P 1'
#
loop_
_entity.id
_entity.type
_entity.pdbx_description
1 polymer ?
#
loop_
_entity_poly.entity_id
_entity_poly.type
_entity_poly.pdbx_seq_one_letter_code
_entity_poly.pdbx_strand_id
1 'polypeptide(L)'
;MRVLILTGLALAMLAACSQKSDRETLTEACIADGEAPETCDCITGAMEEKLSPDLFRRTAAAIGREKRDIEDFVESLSMSDQLEFAASLSAMISCELTLQDDE
;
A
#
# COMPACT_ATOMS: atom_id res chain seq x y z
N MET A 1 38.85 17.61 32.47
CA MET A 1 37.67 16.84 32.03
C MET A 1 37.18 17.41 30.71
N ARG A 2 37.62 16.90 29.56
CA ARG A 2 37.32 17.43 28.22
C ARG A 2 37.09 16.31 27.19
N VAL A 3 36.58 15.16 27.60
CA VAL A 3 36.56 13.97 26.73
C VAL A 3 35.29 13.14 26.96
N LEU A 4 34.07 13.68 26.78
CA LEU A 4 32.85 12.86 26.80
C LEU A 4 31.67 13.51 26.04
N ILE A 5 31.84 13.97 24.79
CA ILE A 5 30.68 14.38 23.95
C ILE A 5 30.91 14.03 22.48
N LEU A 6 31.16 12.76 22.12
CA LEU A 6 31.33 12.37 20.70
C LEU A 6 30.86 10.95 20.35
N THR A 7 29.86 10.39 21.06
CA THR A 7 29.35 9.04 20.78
C THR A 7 27.83 8.97 20.87
N GLY A 8 27.12 9.64 19.95
CA GLY A 8 25.65 9.69 20.00
C GLY A 8 24.92 9.76 18.66
N LEU A 9 25.59 9.53 17.51
CA LEU A 9 24.98 9.66 16.18
C LEU A 9 24.91 8.37 15.35
N ALA A 10 25.25 7.21 15.91
CA ALA A 10 25.34 5.96 15.13
C ALA A 10 24.10 5.04 15.20
N LEU A 11 23.12 5.30 16.09
CA LEU A 11 21.99 4.37 16.28
C LEU A 11 20.76 4.63 15.39
N ALA A 12 20.74 5.68 14.56
CA ALA A 12 19.58 5.96 13.71
C ALA A 12 19.56 5.17 12.38
N MET A 13 20.64 4.48 12.01
CA MET A 13 20.73 3.79 10.71
C MET A 13 20.20 2.34 10.71
N LEU A 14 19.87 1.74 11.86
CA LEU A 14 19.37 0.36 11.90
C LEU A 14 17.85 0.23 11.77
N ALA A 15 17.09 1.33 11.85
CA ALA A 15 15.63 1.29 11.74
C ALA A 15 15.11 1.16 10.28
N ALA A 16 16.00 1.28 9.28
CA ALA A 16 15.61 1.24 7.86
C ALA A 16 15.74 -0.15 7.21
N CYS A 17 16.27 -1.16 7.91
CA CYS A 17 16.64 -2.45 7.29
C CYS A 17 15.52 -3.52 7.32
N SER A 18 14.31 -3.19 7.77
CA SER A 18 13.15 -4.11 7.74
C SER A 18 11.86 -3.43 7.29
N GLN A 19 11.95 -2.37 6.48
CA GLN A 19 10.75 -1.67 6.02
C GLN A 19 10.02 -2.51 4.96
N LYS A 20 8.79 -2.89 5.31
CA LYS A 20 7.85 -3.60 4.44
C LYS A 20 7.60 -2.82 3.14
N SER A 21 7.49 -3.53 2.02
CA SER A 21 7.17 -2.89 0.74
C SER A 21 5.75 -2.33 0.72
N ASP A 22 5.47 -1.39 -0.19
CA ASP A 22 4.14 -0.78 -0.33
C ASP A 22 3.08 -1.82 -0.71
N ARG A 23 3.42 -2.72 -1.65
CA ARG A 23 2.59 -3.86 -2.02
C ARG A 23 2.28 -4.72 -0.81
N GLU A 24 3.31 -5.20 -0.12
CA GLU A 24 3.15 -6.11 1.02
C GLU A 24 2.36 -5.44 2.15
N THR A 25 2.49 -4.12 2.33
CA THR A 25 1.70 -3.33 3.29
C THR A 25 0.22 -3.31 2.93
N LEU A 26 -0.11 -3.13 1.65
CA LEU A 26 -1.49 -3.18 1.17
C LEU A 26 -2.06 -4.60 1.21
N THR A 27 -1.26 -5.61 0.86
CA THR A 27 -1.71 -7.02 0.86
C THR A 27 -2.10 -7.45 2.26
N GLU A 28 -1.29 -7.11 3.28
CA GLU A 28 -1.64 -7.38 4.67
C GLU A 28 -2.87 -6.62 5.15
N ALA A 29 -3.07 -5.38 4.70
CA ALA A 29 -4.25 -4.60 5.04
C ALA A 29 -5.52 -5.26 4.47
N CYS A 30 -5.50 -5.64 3.20
CA CYS A 30 -6.58 -6.35 2.53
C CYS A 30 -6.91 -7.68 3.23
N ILE A 31 -5.90 -8.47 3.62
CA ILE A 31 -6.10 -9.73 4.35
C ILE A 31 -6.72 -9.46 5.73
N ALA A 32 -6.27 -8.41 6.41
CA ALA A 32 -6.81 -8.02 7.71
C ALA A 32 -8.29 -7.57 7.62
N ASP A 33 -8.72 -7.08 6.46
CA ASP A 33 -10.11 -6.71 6.17
C ASP A 33 -10.98 -7.91 5.79
N GLY A 34 -10.41 -9.12 5.69
CA GLY A 34 -11.14 -10.39 5.61
C GLY A 34 -11.07 -11.10 4.26
N GLU A 35 -10.35 -10.53 3.30
CA GLU A 35 -10.19 -11.11 1.96
C GLU A 35 -9.14 -12.24 1.92
N ALA A 36 -9.27 -13.15 0.95
CA ALA A 36 -8.32 -14.25 0.79
C ALA A 36 -6.93 -13.73 0.37
N PRO A 37 -5.82 -14.34 0.83
CA PRO A 37 -4.47 -13.91 0.48
C PRO A 37 -4.21 -13.79 -1.03
N GLU A 38 -4.74 -14.74 -1.81
CA GLU A 38 -4.62 -14.77 -3.27
C GLU A 38 -5.38 -13.61 -3.92
N THR A 39 -6.59 -13.29 -3.43
CA THR A 39 -7.37 -12.12 -3.86
C THR A 39 -6.59 -10.84 -3.59
N CYS A 40 -6.04 -10.70 -2.38
CA CYS A 40 -5.29 -9.52 -1.98
C CYS A 40 -3.99 -9.34 -2.76
N ASP A 41 -3.26 -10.41 -3.04
CA ASP A 41 -2.06 -10.32 -3.88
C ASP A 41 -2.42 -9.88 -5.31
N CYS A 42 -3.52 -10.39 -5.87
CA CYS A 42 -3.99 -9.95 -7.18
C CYS A 42 -4.41 -8.47 -7.18
N ILE A 43 -5.26 -8.04 -6.24
CA ILE A 43 -5.74 -6.65 -6.14
C ILE A 43 -4.56 -5.69 -6.02
N THR A 44 -3.63 -6.00 -5.11
CA THR A 44 -2.48 -5.12 -4.86
C THR A 44 -1.47 -5.15 -6.00
N GLY A 45 -1.33 -6.26 -6.71
CA GLY A 45 -0.57 -6.33 -7.96
C GLY A 45 -1.20 -5.50 -9.09
N ALA A 46 -2.52 -5.56 -9.25
CA ALA A 46 -3.25 -4.75 -10.23
C ALA A 46 -3.11 -3.25 -9.93
N MET A 47 -3.17 -2.86 -8.65
CA MET A 47 -2.90 -1.49 -8.20
C MET A 47 -1.48 -1.05 -8.55
N GLU A 48 -0.48 -1.88 -8.26
CA GLU A 48 0.93 -1.58 -8.51
C GLU A 48 1.22 -1.42 -10.02
N GLU A 49 0.54 -2.19 -10.87
CA GLU A 49 0.69 -2.12 -12.32
C GLU A 49 -0.03 -0.92 -12.94
N LYS A 50 -1.23 -0.58 -12.44
CA LYS A 50 -2.10 0.43 -13.07
C LYS A 50 -1.94 1.83 -12.52
N LEU A 51 -1.65 1.95 -11.23
CA LEU A 51 -1.43 3.25 -10.61
C LEU A 51 0.00 3.72 -10.89
N SER A 52 0.16 5.03 -10.98
CA SER A 52 1.45 5.67 -10.95
C SER A 52 2.18 5.32 -9.65
N PRO A 53 3.53 5.22 -9.67
CA PRO A 53 4.29 4.86 -8.48
C PRO A 53 4.05 5.79 -7.28
N ASP A 54 3.77 7.07 -7.55
CA ASP A 54 3.44 8.03 -6.50
C ASP A 54 2.07 7.76 -5.88
N LEU A 55 1.04 7.54 -6.71
CA LEU A 55 -0.30 7.26 -6.24
C LEU A 55 -0.35 5.92 -5.49
N PHE A 56 0.30 4.88 -6.01
CA PHE A 56 0.41 3.58 -5.34
C PHE A 56 1.02 3.70 -3.94
N ARG A 57 2.15 4.42 -3.82
CA ARG A 57 2.82 4.68 -2.54
C ARG A 57 1.92 5.45 -1.57
N ARG A 58 1.21 6.48 -2.05
CA ARG A 58 0.27 7.24 -1.22
C ARG A 58 -0.90 6.38 -0.75
N THR A 59 -1.42 5.49 -1.60
CA THR A 59 -2.45 4.52 -1.22
C THR A 59 -1.94 3.55 -0.17
N ALA A 60 -0.72 3.01 -0.33
CA ALA A 60 -0.11 2.13 0.66
C ALA A 60 0.12 2.81 2.02
N ALA A 61 0.47 4.09 2.02
CA ALA A 61 0.56 4.86 3.25
C ALA A 61 -0.82 5.06 3.90
N ALA A 62 -1.80 5.58 3.15
CA ALA A 62 -3.12 5.93 3.67
C ALA A 62 -3.92 4.70 4.12
N ILE A 63 -4.06 3.70 3.26
CA ILE A 63 -4.90 2.52 3.53
C ILE A 63 -4.12 1.50 4.34
N GLY A 64 -2.88 1.24 3.94
CA GLY A 64 -2.06 0.20 4.54
C GLY A 64 -1.56 0.54 5.95
N ARG A 65 -0.93 1.72 6.12
CA ARG A 65 -0.28 2.14 7.38
C ARG A 65 -1.17 2.99 8.27
N GLU A 66 -1.84 3.97 7.70
CA GLU A 66 -2.69 4.92 8.43
C GLU A 66 -4.10 4.36 8.68
N LYS A 67 -4.47 3.26 8.01
CA LYS A 67 -5.79 2.62 8.11
C LYS A 67 -6.93 3.60 7.87
N ARG A 68 -6.73 4.54 6.93
CA ARG A 68 -7.78 5.45 6.47
C ARG A 68 -8.82 4.67 5.69
N ASP A 69 -10.05 5.14 5.78
CA ASP A 69 -11.12 4.67 4.90
C ASP A 69 -10.76 4.94 3.42
N ILE A 70 -11.08 3.98 2.56
CA ILE A 70 -10.72 4.02 1.14
C ILE A 70 -11.50 5.12 0.40
N GLU A 71 -12.79 5.29 0.69
CA GLU A 71 -13.64 6.30 0.09
C GLU A 71 -13.13 7.70 0.48
N ASP A 72 -12.91 7.93 1.78
CA ASP A 72 -12.35 9.20 2.28
C ASP A 72 -10.97 9.51 1.67
N PHE A 73 -10.14 8.49 1.46
CA PHE A 73 -8.84 8.67 0.80
C PHE A 73 -9.02 9.08 -0.66
N VAL A 74 -9.83 8.35 -1.43
CA VAL A 74 -10.06 8.62 -2.86
C VAL A 74 -10.68 9.99 -3.05
N GLU A 75 -11.65 10.39 -2.22
CA GLU A 75 -12.24 11.73 -2.28
C GLU A 75 -11.22 12.84 -1.99
N SER A 76 -10.22 12.57 -1.15
CA SER A 76 -9.15 13.53 -0.84
C SER A 76 -8.10 13.68 -1.94
N LEU A 77 -8.12 12.81 -2.96
CA LEU A 77 -7.18 12.85 -4.08
C LEU A 77 -7.48 14.00 -5.04
N SER A 78 -6.49 14.35 -5.87
CA SER A 78 -6.73 15.23 -7.01
C SER A 78 -7.67 14.58 -8.02
N MET A 79 -8.39 15.37 -8.83
CA MET A 79 -9.26 14.83 -9.88
C MET A 79 -8.53 13.89 -10.84
N SER A 80 -7.26 14.18 -11.16
CA SER A 80 -6.44 13.30 -12.02
C SER A 80 -6.17 11.96 -11.36
N ASP A 81 -5.81 11.98 -10.08
CA ASP A 81 -5.54 10.76 -9.31
C ASP A 81 -6.81 9.93 -9.09
N GLN A 82 -7.96 10.58 -8.89
CA GLN A 82 -9.27 9.90 -8.79
C GLN A 82 -9.61 9.16 -10.09
N LEU A 83 -9.37 9.79 -11.25
CA LEU A 83 -9.59 9.15 -12.55
C LEU A 83 -8.65 7.97 -12.79
N GLU A 84 -7.38 8.10 -12.37
CA GLU A 84 -6.40 7.01 -12.44
C GLU A 84 -6.81 5.84 -11.54
N PHE A 85 -7.25 6.14 -10.31
CA PHE A 85 -7.78 5.14 -9.38
C PHE A 85 -9.01 4.45 -9.97
N ALA A 86 -9.97 5.21 -10.51
CA ALA A 86 -11.17 4.69 -11.16
C ALA A 86 -10.84 3.76 -12.35
N ALA A 87 -9.82 4.11 -13.15
CA ALA A 87 -9.38 3.28 -14.27
C ALA A 87 -8.78 1.94 -13.81
N SER A 88 -8.19 1.90 -12.62
CA SER A 88 -7.63 0.67 -12.04
C SER A 88 -8.69 -0.28 -11.45
N LEU A 89 -9.90 0.22 -11.14
CA LEU A 89 -10.98 -0.57 -10.52
C LEU A 89 -11.35 -1.81 -11.34
N SER A 90 -11.42 -1.68 -12.67
CA SER A 90 -11.75 -2.83 -13.54
C SER A 90 -10.72 -3.96 -13.42
N ALA A 91 -9.45 -3.62 -13.21
CA ALA A 91 -8.39 -4.61 -13.01
C ALA A 91 -8.49 -5.27 -11.62
N MET A 92 -8.81 -4.48 -10.58
CA MET A 92 -9.04 -5.01 -9.23
C MET A 92 -10.28 -5.93 -9.17
N ILE A 93 -11.39 -5.53 -9.80
CA ILE A 93 -12.63 -6.33 -9.82
C ILE A 93 -12.39 -7.67 -10.55
N SER A 94 -11.56 -7.66 -11.58
CA SER A 94 -11.20 -8.90 -12.28
C SER A 94 -10.57 -9.93 -11.35
N CYS A 95 -9.81 -9.50 -10.32
CA CYS A 95 -9.20 -10.39 -9.34
C CYS A 95 -10.23 -11.16 -8.50
N GLU A 96 -11.31 -10.48 -8.08
CA GLU A 96 -12.42 -11.09 -7.33
C GLU A 96 -13.17 -12.12 -8.18
N LEU A 97 -13.32 -11.84 -9.48
CA LEU A 97 -14.05 -12.68 -10.41
C LEU A 97 -13.27 -13.93 -10.83
N THR A 98 -11.95 -13.83 -11.02
CA THR A 98 -11.12 -14.98 -11.41
C THR A 98 -11.11 -16.11 -10.38
N LEU A 99 -11.31 -15.80 -9.10
CA LEU A 99 -11.33 -16.83 -8.04
C LEU A 99 -12.68 -17.55 -7.93
N GLN A 100 -13.75 -17.01 -8.51
CA GLN A 100 -15.07 -17.64 -8.55
C GLN A 100 -15.23 -18.63 -9.72
N ASP A 101 -14.41 -18.49 -10.78
CA ASP A 101 -14.47 -19.36 -11.97
C ASP A 101 -13.64 -20.66 -11.81
N ASP A 102 -12.82 -20.76 -10.76
CA ASP A 102 -11.92 -21.91 -10.49
C ASP A 102 -12.49 -22.93 -9.46
N GLU A 103 -13.76 -22.79 -9.02
CA GLU A 103 -14.48 -23.76 -8.15
C GLU A 103 -15.44 -24.71 -8.89
#